data_AF-A0A7X9FRU8-F1
#
_entry.id   AF-A0A7X9FRU8-F1
#
_cell.length_a   1.000
_cell.length_b   1.000
_cell.length_c   1.000
_cell.angle_alpha   90.00
_cell.angle_beta   90.00
_cell.angle_gamma   90.00
#
_symmetry.space_group_name_H-M   'P 1'
#
loop_
_entity.id
_entity.type
_entity.pdbx_description
1 polymer ?
#
loop_
_entity_poly.entity_id
_entity_poly.type
_entity_poly.pdbx_seq_one_letter_code
_entity_poly.pdbx_strand_id
1 'polypeptide(L)'
;MENKTYPTIAISSLRFAEYNPRKVTRSVIEQLKRSLQEFGCPVPIVINTHKGRENVIVGGEKRVRAATELGWTEIPYSSVDIPLQKEKALNLALNKIEDQWDEEKLAQIITDLTQSDFDISLTGFNEVEVSNLLDTTMLLEQEEEKPWDTEEEIKNITEPISKYGEVYQIGPHRLMCGDSTNANDVKKLMGEKLADMVFTDPPYNVAHTSKEKQGKFHTEKGIILGDDQSQEDFKKFT
;
A
#
# COMPACT_ATOMS: atom_id res chain seq x y z
N MET A 1 -5.01 -16.28 -27.08
CA MET A 1 -4.53 -14.97 -27.58
C MET A 1 -3.47 -15.25 -28.61
N GLU A 2 -3.69 -14.88 -29.87
CA GLU A 2 -2.60 -14.92 -30.87
C GLU A 2 -1.62 -13.80 -30.52
N ASN A 3 -0.52 -14.16 -29.87
CA ASN A 3 0.55 -13.24 -29.52
C ASN A 3 1.10 -12.64 -30.81
N LYS A 4 1.00 -11.32 -30.99
CA LYS A 4 1.83 -10.60 -31.96
C LYS A 4 3.29 -10.89 -31.61
N THR A 5 3.93 -11.76 -32.39
CA THR A 5 5.31 -12.17 -32.15
C THR A 5 6.24 -11.05 -32.60
N TYR A 6 6.69 -10.22 -31.67
CA TYR A 6 7.84 -9.37 -31.91
C TYR A 6 9.07 -10.23 -32.24
N PRO A 7 9.98 -9.77 -33.11
CA PRO A 7 11.24 -10.47 -33.30
C PRO A 7 12.00 -10.53 -31.97
N THR A 8 12.78 -11.59 -31.78
CA THR A 8 13.63 -11.78 -30.61
C THR A 8 15.07 -11.40 -30.91
N ILE A 9 15.80 -10.98 -29.88
CA ILE A 9 17.24 -10.70 -29.95
C ILE A 9 17.96 -11.41 -28.82
N ALA A 10 19.17 -11.92 -29.10
CA ALA A 10 20.02 -12.54 -28.10
C ALA A 10 20.39 -11.54 -26.99
N ILE A 11 20.08 -11.90 -25.73
CA ILE A 11 20.34 -11.05 -24.57
C ILE A 11 21.83 -10.72 -24.43
N SER A 12 22.70 -11.67 -24.77
CA SER A 12 24.16 -11.49 -24.77
C SER A 12 24.67 -10.40 -25.73
N SER A 13 23.87 -10.03 -26.73
CA SER A 13 24.23 -8.98 -27.70
C SER A 13 23.80 -7.58 -27.28
N LEU A 14 23.00 -7.47 -26.22
CA LEU A 14 22.44 -6.20 -25.74
C LEU A 14 23.47 -5.39 -24.96
N ARG A 15 23.37 -4.06 -25.10
CA ARG A 15 24.24 -3.11 -24.41
C ARG A 15 23.39 -2.22 -23.50
N PHE A 16 23.79 -2.11 -22.24
CA PHE A 16 23.12 -1.22 -21.28
C PHE A 16 23.49 0.24 -21.56
N ALA A 17 22.52 1.14 -21.42
CA ALA A 17 22.77 2.58 -21.54
C ALA A 17 23.39 3.13 -20.25
N GLU A 18 24.67 3.51 -20.29
CA GLU A 18 25.42 4.03 -19.13
C GLU A 18 24.80 5.29 -18.51
N TYR A 19 24.01 6.05 -19.29
CA TYR A 19 23.38 7.29 -18.85
C TYR A 19 22.00 7.09 -18.21
N ASN A 20 21.45 5.87 -18.17
CA ASN A 20 20.10 5.64 -17.66
C ASN A 20 20.02 6.04 -16.18
N PRO A 21 19.20 7.05 -15.81
CA PRO A 21 19.16 7.56 -14.44
C PRO A 21 18.39 6.64 -13.47
N ARG A 22 17.62 5.67 -13.97
CA ARG A 22 16.73 4.84 -13.13
C ARG A 22 17.54 3.76 -12.42
N LYS A 23 17.60 3.84 -11.09
CA LYS A 23 18.18 2.78 -10.24
C LYS A 23 17.33 1.51 -10.31
N VAL A 24 18.00 0.36 -10.31
CA VAL A 24 17.37 -0.96 -10.29
C VAL A 24 17.51 -1.53 -8.89
N THR A 25 16.39 -1.81 -8.23
CA THR A 25 16.35 -2.43 -6.90
C THR A 25 16.09 -3.94 -7.04
N ARG A 26 16.55 -4.74 -6.06
CA ARG A 26 16.33 -6.19 -6.07
C ARG A 26 14.85 -6.56 -6.05
N SER A 27 14.05 -5.85 -5.24
CA SER A 27 12.60 -6.07 -5.13
C SER A 27 11.90 -5.99 -6.49
N VAL A 28 12.21 -4.96 -7.29
CA VAL A 28 11.59 -4.78 -8.61
C VAL A 28 12.02 -5.87 -9.58
N ILE A 29 13.26 -6.37 -9.49
CA ILE A 29 13.70 -7.50 -10.31
C ILE A 29 12.92 -8.77 -9.95
N GLU A 30 12.71 -9.06 -8.66
CA GLU A 30 11.92 -10.24 -8.26
C GLU A 30 10.45 -10.16 -8.71
N GLN A 31 9.82 -8.99 -8.59
CA GLN A 31 8.46 -8.77 -9.12
C GLN A 31 8.40 -9.01 -10.63
N LEU A 32 9.36 -8.44 -11.38
CA LEU A 32 9.44 -8.64 -12.82
C LEU A 32 9.71 -10.10 -13.20
N LYS A 33 10.48 -10.85 -12.41
CA LYS A 33 10.71 -12.28 -12.66
C LYS A 33 9.40 -13.06 -12.58
N ARG A 34 8.60 -12.85 -11.53
CA ARG A 34 7.30 -13.53 -11.39
C ARG A 34 6.37 -13.18 -12.56
N SER A 35 6.28 -11.90 -12.91
CA SER A 35 5.49 -11.43 -14.05
C SER A 35 5.95 -12.05 -15.38
N LEU A 36 7.27 -12.13 -15.62
CA LEU A 36 7.81 -12.75 -16.84
C LEU A 36 7.57 -14.26 -16.90
N GLN A 37 7.58 -14.96 -15.76
CA GLN A 37 7.30 -16.40 -15.70
C GLN A 37 5.82 -16.70 -16.01
N GLU A 38 4.91 -15.87 -15.50
CA GLU A 38 3.47 -16.04 -15.71
C GLU A 38 3.03 -15.60 -17.10
N PHE A 39 3.42 -14.39 -17.51
CA PHE A 39 2.87 -13.72 -18.70
C PHE A 39 3.81 -13.70 -19.90
N GLY A 40 5.05 -14.19 -19.74
CA GLY A 40 6.10 -13.96 -20.72
C GLY A 40 6.48 -12.48 -20.83
N CYS A 41 6.92 -12.05 -22.01
CA CYS A 41 7.29 -10.64 -22.26
C CYS A 41 6.39 -10.03 -23.35
N PRO A 42 5.14 -9.66 -23.01
CA PRO A 42 4.16 -9.20 -24.01
C PRO A 42 4.51 -7.83 -24.60
N VAL A 43 5.23 -7.00 -23.83
CA VAL A 43 5.71 -5.70 -24.28
C VAL A 43 7.22 -5.83 -24.59
N PRO A 44 7.66 -5.60 -25.84
CA PRO A 44 9.07 -5.76 -26.21
C PRO A 44 9.96 -4.71 -25.52
N ILE A 45 11.25 -5.00 -25.43
CA ILE A 45 12.26 -3.99 -25.09
C ILE A 45 12.49 -3.05 -26.29
N VAL A 46 12.97 -1.83 -26.04
CA VAL A 46 13.32 -0.89 -27.12
C VAL A 46 14.84 -0.83 -27.23
N ILE A 47 15.39 -1.10 -28.41
CA ILE A 47 16.82 -1.00 -28.69
C ILE A 47 17.10 0.04 -29.78
N ASN A 48 18.32 0.58 -29.79
CA ASN A 48 18.80 1.43 -30.86
C ASN A 48 19.61 0.61 -31.89
N THR A 49 19.42 0.91 -33.17
CA THR A 49 20.18 0.34 -34.29
C THR A 49 21.01 1.40 -35.02
N HIS A 50 21.05 2.63 -34.52
CA HIS A 50 21.88 3.69 -35.06
C HIS A 50 23.36 3.32 -35.05
N LYS A 51 24.10 3.77 -36.06
CA LYS A 51 25.54 3.49 -36.20
C LYS A 51 26.31 3.90 -34.94
N GLY A 52 27.02 2.96 -34.32
CA GLY A 52 27.75 3.13 -33.06
C GLY A 52 26.92 2.95 -31.78
N ARG A 53 25.61 2.73 -31.92
CA ARG A 53 24.62 2.52 -30.84
C ARG A 53 23.86 1.21 -31.00
N GLU A 54 24.39 0.28 -31.80
CA GLU A 54 23.75 -0.99 -32.10
C GLU A 54 23.48 -1.77 -30.81
N ASN A 55 22.27 -2.31 -30.71
CA ASN A 55 21.75 -3.12 -29.60
C ASN A 55 21.75 -2.42 -28.24
N VAL A 56 21.83 -1.09 -28.20
CA VAL A 56 21.75 -0.38 -26.93
C VAL A 56 20.30 -0.30 -26.48
N ILE A 57 20.04 -0.78 -25.26
CA ILE A 57 18.73 -0.74 -24.63
C ILE A 57 18.35 0.72 -24.34
N VAL A 58 17.32 1.20 -25.02
CA VAL A 58 16.70 2.51 -24.80
C VAL A 58 15.58 2.39 -23.76
N GLY A 59 14.88 1.26 -23.71
CA GLY A 59 13.77 1.02 -22.77
C GLY A 59 13.62 -0.46 -22.41
N GLY A 60 13.18 -0.72 -21.18
CA GLY A 60 12.96 -2.08 -20.69
C GLY A 60 14.17 -2.76 -20.03
N GLU A 61 15.18 -2.00 -19.60
CA GLU A 61 16.40 -2.52 -18.95
C GLU A 61 16.10 -3.50 -17.79
N LYS A 62 15.15 -3.16 -16.92
CA LYS A 62 14.79 -4.00 -15.77
C LYS A 62 14.27 -5.38 -16.20
N ARG A 63 13.54 -5.46 -17.31
CA ARG A 63 13.04 -6.72 -17.88
C ARG A 63 14.19 -7.54 -18.46
N VAL A 64 15.17 -6.92 -19.11
CA VAL A 64 16.37 -7.62 -19.58
C VAL A 64 17.11 -8.26 -18.41
N ARG A 65 17.30 -7.50 -17.31
CA ARG A 65 17.95 -8.03 -16.09
C ARG A 65 17.17 -9.20 -15.48
N ALA A 66 15.85 -9.05 -15.32
CA ALA A 66 14.99 -10.12 -14.80
C ALA A 66 15.01 -11.37 -15.70
N ALA A 67 14.88 -11.21 -17.02
CA ALA A 67 14.96 -12.30 -18.00
C ALA A 67 16.32 -13.00 -17.98
N THR A 68 17.41 -12.24 -17.82
CA THR A 68 18.77 -12.79 -17.67
C THR A 68 18.87 -13.68 -16.43
N GLU A 69 18.33 -13.24 -15.30
CA GLU A 69 18.32 -14.03 -14.06
C GLU A 69 17.42 -15.27 -14.13
N LEU A 70 16.40 -15.25 -14.99
CA LEU A 70 15.57 -16.42 -15.31
C LEU A 70 16.23 -17.39 -16.30
N GLY A 71 17.43 -17.06 -16.80
CA GLY A 71 18.15 -17.89 -17.77
C GLY A 71 17.65 -17.78 -19.21
N TRP A 72 16.89 -16.74 -19.55
CA TRP A 72 16.47 -16.52 -20.93
C TRP A 72 17.67 -16.17 -21.82
N THR A 73 17.70 -16.71 -23.03
CA THR A 73 18.77 -16.42 -24.02
C THR A 73 18.36 -15.33 -25.01
N GLU A 74 17.07 -15.17 -25.24
CA GLU A 74 16.50 -14.18 -26.15
C GLU A 74 15.33 -13.43 -25.50
N ILE A 75 15.06 -12.22 -26.00
CA ILE A 75 13.94 -11.39 -25.53
C ILE A 75 13.30 -10.63 -26.70
N PRO A 76 11.98 -10.45 -26.74
CA PRO A 76 11.32 -9.70 -27.80
C PRO A 76 11.73 -8.23 -27.79
N TYR A 77 11.95 -7.65 -28.97
CA TYR A 77 12.39 -6.27 -29.12
C TYR A 77 11.63 -5.48 -30.20
N SER A 78 11.70 -4.15 -30.07
CA SER A 78 11.44 -3.17 -31.11
C SER A 78 12.66 -2.26 -31.27
N SER A 79 12.90 -1.77 -32.48
CA SER A 79 14.09 -0.98 -32.79
C SER A 79 13.75 0.45 -33.21
N VAL A 80 14.64 1.37 -32.86
CA VAL A 80 14.69 2.74 -33.39
C VAL A 80 16.06 3.00 -34.01
N ASP A 81 16.13 3.85 -35.04
CA ASP A 81 17.40 4.35 -35.58
C ASP A 81 17.48 5.84 -35.33
N ILE A 82 18.10 6.22 -34.21
CA ILE A 82 18.18 7.61 -33.76
C ILE A 82 19.56 7.95 -33.16
N PRO A 83 20.05 9.19 -33.35
CA PRO A 83 21.29 9.62 -32.73
C PRO A 83 21.16 9.74 -31.20
N LEU A 84 22.30 9.75 -30.51
CA LEU A 84 22.41 9.71 -29.04
C LEU A 84 21.53 10.74 -28.31
N GLN A 85 21.39 11.96 -28.82
CA GLN A 85 20.57 12.99 -28.19
C GLN A 85 19.10 12.60 -28.13
N LYS A 86 18.56 12.05 -29.23
CA LYS A 86 17.18 11.55 -29.28
C LYS A 86 17.01 10.25 -28.50
N GLU A 87 18.04 9.40 -28.49
CA GLU A 87 18.06 8.18 -27.66
C GLU A 87 17.90 8.49 -26.17
N LYS A 88 18.66 9.46 -25.66
CA LYS A 88 18.54 9.94 -24.26
C LYS A 88 17.15 10.50 -23.96
N ALA A 89 16.61 11.31 -24.88
CA ALA A 89 15.27 11.88 -24.72
C ALA A 89 14.19 10.78 -24.67
N LEU A 90 14.28 9.79 -25.55
CA LEU A 90 13.36 8.65 -25.57
C LEU A 90 13.51 7.78 -24.31
N ASN A 91 14.73 7.53 -23.85
CA ASN A 91 14.97 6.81 -22.60
C ASN A 91 14.30 7.51 -21.40
N LEU A 92 14.39 8.84 -21.32
CA LEU A 92 13.70 9.61 -20.28
C LEU A 92 12.18 9.53 -20.44
N ALA A 93 11.66 9.70 -21.66
CA ALA A 93 10.23 9.64 -21.93
C ALA A 93 9.62 8.29 -21.51
N LEU A 94 10.24 7.18 -21.91
CA LEU A 94 9.79 5.82 -21.55
C LEU A 94 9.84 5.51 -20.05
N ASN A 95 10.59 6.29 -19.27
CA ASN A 95 10.70 6.12 -17.83
C ASN A 95 9.87 7.12 -17.02
N LYS A 96 9.40 8.21 -17.62
CA LYS A 96 8.74 9.32 -16.91
C LYS A 96 7.28 9.54 -17.32
N ILE A 97 6.92 9.23 -18.56
CA ILE A 97 5.56 9.38 -19.05
C ILE A 97 4.75 8.20 -18.51
N GLU A 98 4.18 8.40 -17.32
CA GLU A 98 3.25 7.52 -16.65
C GLU A 98 2.06 8.41 -16.23
N ASP A 99 0.84 8.00 -16.55
CA ASP A 99 -0.37 8.68 -16.11
C ASP A 99 -0.70 8.30 -14.66
N GLN A 100 -1.53 9.11 -14.00
CA GLN A 100 -2.04 8.78 -12.67
C GLN A 100 -3.08 7.66 -12.75
N TRP A 101 -3.15 6.86 -11.70
CA TRP A 101 -4.22 5.88 -11.57
C TRP A 101 -5.55 6.57 -11.32
N ASP A 102 -6.61 5.97 -11.86
CA ASP A 102 -7.97 6.17 -11.38
C ASP A 102 -8.14 5.23 -10.18
N GLU A 103 -8.05 5.78 -8.97
CA GLU A 103 -7.97 5.01 -7.72
C GLU A 103 -9.22 4.13 -7.50
N GLU A 104 -10.40 4.60 -7.92
CA GLU A 104 -11.65 3.85 -7.82
C GLU A 104 -11.62 2.61 -8.73
N LYS A 105 -11.26 2.81 -10.01
CA LYS A 105 -11.11 1.69 -10.94
C LYS A 105 -9.99 0.72 -10.54
N LEU A 106 -8.90 1.26 -10.01
CA LEU A 106 -7.79 0.45 -9.54
C LEU A 106 -8.22 -0.45 -8.36
N ALA A 107 -8.93 0.10 -7.39
CA ALA A 107 -9.43 -0.67 -6.24
C ALA A 107 -10.42 -1.76 -6.64
N GLN A 108 -11.30 -1.46 -7.60
CA GLN A 108 -12.22 -2.46 -8.14
C GLN A 108 -11.45 -3.64 -8.76
N ILE A 109 -10.45 -3.37 -9.61
CA ILE A 109 -9.64 -4.43 -10.22
C ILE A 109 -8.86 -5.23 -9.15
N ILE A 110 -8.25 -4.56 -8.17
CA ILE A 110 -7.51 -5.23 -7.09
C ILE A 110 -8.46 -6.10 -6.25
N THR A 111 -9.67 -5.64 -5.99
CA THR A 111 -10.71 -6.41 -5.27
C THR A 111 -11.12 -7.65 -6.07
N ASP A 112 -11.39 -7.49 -7.36
CA ASP A 112 -11.78 -8.61 -8.23
C ASP A 112 -10.66 -9.68 -8.33
N LEU A 113 -9.39 -9.24 -8.40
CA LEU A 113 -8.24 -10.14 -8.43
C LEU A 113 -8.05 -10.87 -7.09
N THR A 114 -8.21 -10.17 -5.96
CA THR A 114 -8.07 -10.79 -4.63
C THR A 114 -9.20 -11.80 -4.33
N GLN A 115 -10.40 -11.58 -4.86
CA GLN A 115 -11.52 -12.52 -4.73
C GLN A 115 -11.39 -13.77 -5.61
N SER A 116 -10.54 -13.75 -6.64
CA SER A 116 -10.40 -14.83 -7.62
C SER A 116 -9.21 -15.77 -7.35
N ASP A 117 -8.69 -15.79 -6.12
CA ASP A 117 -7.46 -16.51 -5.71
C ASP A 117 -6.23 -16.16 -6.58
N PHE A 118 -6.25 -15.00 -7.26
CA PHE A 118 -5.15 -14.56 -8.10
C PHE A 118 -3.99 -14.01 -7.26
N ASP A 119 -2.76 -14.41 -7.57
CA ASP A 119 -1.57 -13.89 -6.88
C ASP A 119 -1.32 -12.43 -7.27
N ILE A 120 -1.79 -11.51 -6.42
CA ILE A 120 -1.68 -10.06 -6.64
C ILE A 120 -0.23 -9.60 -6.78
N SER A 121 0.75 -10.34 -6.24
CA SER A 121 2.17 -9.99 -6.36
C SER A 121 2.68 -10.00 -7.80
N LEU A 122 1.95 -10.65 -8.72
CA LEU A 122 2.23 -10.67 -10.16
C LEU A 122 1.99 -9.31 -10.85
N THR A 123 1.16 -8.46 -10.26
CA THR A 123 0.82 -7.14 -10.79
C THR A 123 1.90 -6.08 -10.50
N GLY A 124 2.81 -6.39 -9.57
CA GLY A 124 3.82 -5.45 -9.06
C GLY A 124 3.39 -4.68 -7.81
N PHE A 125 2.11 -4.77 -7.41
CA PHE A 125 1.64 -4.28 -6.13
C PHE A 125 2.06 -5.21 -4.99
N ASN A 126 2.45 -4.65 -3.86
CA ASN A 126 2.69 -5.40 -2.63
C ASN A 126 1.46 -5.39 -1.71
N GLU A 127 1.43 -6.28 -0.71
CA GLU A 127 0.30 -6.44 0.22
C GLU A 127 -0.05 -5.14 0.97
N VAL A 128 0.96 -4.33 1.32
CA VAL A 128 0.76 -3.06 2.03
C VAL A 128 0.14 -2.01 1.09
N GLU A 129 0.58 -1.94 -0.17
CA GLU A 129 -0.02 -1.07 -1.19
C GLU A 129 -1.46 -1.46 -1.47
N VAL A 130 -1.75 -2.76 -1.56
CA VAL A 130 -3.11 -3.29 -1.73
C VAL A 130 -3.99 -2.94 -0.54
N SER A 131 -3.54 -3.21 0.69
CA SER A 131 -4.29 -2.87 1.91
C SER A 131 -4.59 -1.37 1.97
N ASN A 132 -3.57 -0.52 1.78
CA ASN A 132 -3.75 0.94 1.82
C ASN A 132 -4.74 1.44 0.77
N LEU A 133 -4.73 0.82 -0.41
CA LEU A 133 -5.61 1.19 -1.52
C LEU A 133 -7.07 0.79 -1.21
N LEU A 134 -7.29 -0.43 -0.71
CA LEU A 134 -8.61 -0.90 -0.28
C LEU A 134 -9.15 -0.09 0.90
N ASP A 135 -8.32 0.19 1.91
CA ASP A 135 -8.69 1.00 3.07
C ASP A 135 -9.09 2.43 2.63
N THR A 136 -8.37 3.00 1.67
CA THR A 136 -8.68 4.34 1.16
C THR A 136 -9.99 4.35 0.38
N THR A 137 -10.31 3.31 -0.40
CA THR A 137 -11.61 3.23 -1.09
C THR A 137 -12.78 2.94 -0.17
N MET A 138 -12.62 2.12 0.87
CA MET A 138 -13.67 1.93 1.88
C MET A 138 -14.01 3.25 2.60
N LEU A 139 -13.05 4.17 2.69
CA LEU A 139 -13.27 5.53 3.23
C LEU A 139 -13.90 6.49 2.19
N LEU A 140 -13.77 6.23 0.90
CA LEU A 140 -14.41 7.01 -0.18
C LEU A 140 -15.85 6.56 -0.45
N GLU A 141 -16.17 5.29 -0.17
CA GLU A 141 -17.52 4.73 -0.27
C GLU A 141 -18.41 5.00 0.96
N GLN A 142 -17.86 5.59 2.02
CA GLN A 142 -18.71 6.15 3.07
C GLN A 142 -19.51 7.29 2.43
N GLU A 143 -20.84 7.11 2.31
CA GLU A 143 -21.78 8.23 2.24
C GLU A 143 -21.28 9.30 3.20
N GLU A 144 -21.31 10.60 2.83
CA GLU A 144 -20.93 11.71 3.72
C GLU A 144 -21.48 11.45 5.12
N GLU A 145 -20.68 10.82 5.98
CA GLU A 145 -21.13 10.44 7.30
C GLU A 145 -21.28 11.77 8.00
N LYS A 146 -22.51 12.03 8.45
CA LYS A 146 -22.80 13.27 9.18
C LYS A 146 -21.71 13.43 10.24
N PRO A 147 -21.15 14.64 10.41
CA PRO A 147 -20.18 14.90 11.46
C PRO A 147 -20.72 14.33 12.78
N TRP A 148 -19.95 13.45 13.41
CA TRP A 148 -20.36 12.78 14.64
C TRP A 148 -20.57 13.81 15.75
N ASP A 149 -21.83 14.14 16.04
CA ASP A 149 -22.20 15.04 17.13
C ASP A 149 -22.37 14.23 18.41
N THR A 150 -21.33 14.27 19.25
CA THR A 150 -21.30 13.52 20.51
C THR A 150 -22.45 13.92 21.44
N GLU A 151 -22.85 15.20 21.46
CA GLU A 151 -23.93 15.65 22.34
C GLU A 151 -25.30 15.19 21.84
N GLU A 152 -25.52 15.18 20.52
CA GLU A 152 -26.74 14.69 19.92
C GLU A 152 -26.87 13.17 20.09
N GLU A 153 -25.81 12.41 19.82
CA GLU A 153 -25.81 10.95 19.99
C GLU A 153 -26.05 10.54 21.45
N ILE A 154 -25.43 11.23 22.42
CA ILE A 154 -25.70 10.98 23.85
C ILE A 154 -27.17 11.23 24.20
N LYS A 155 -27.81 12.26 23.63
CA LYS A 155 -29.24 12.53 23.84
C LYS A 155 -30.13 11.46 23.21
N ASN A 156 -29.70 10.89 22.08
CA ASN A 156 -30.44 9.86 21.35
C ASN A 156 -30.32 8.47 22.00
N ILE A 157 -29.29 8.22 22.81
CA ILE A 157 -29.16 7.00 23.61
C ILE A 157 -30.19 7.02 24.75
N THR A 158 -31.28 6.27 24.55
CA THR A 158 -32.34 6.12 25.57
C THR A 158 -32.01 5.03 26.60
N GLU A 159 -31.46 3.91 26.14
CA GLU A 159 -30.91 2.85 26.99
C GLU A 159 -29.54 2.42 26.47
N PRO A 160 -28.45 2.58 27.25
CA PRO A 160 -27.15 2.12 26.83
C PRO A 160 -27.13 0.59 26.78
N ILE A 161 -26.80 0.05 25.59
CA ILE A 161 -26.63 -1.39 25.37
C ILE A 161 -25.47 -1.90 26.24
N SER A 162 -24.36 -1.16 26.23
CA SER A 162 -23.18 -1.48 27.02
C SER A 162 -23.32 -0.99 28.45
N LYS A 163 -23.25 -1.92 29.41
CA LYS A 163 -23.37 -1.58 30.84
C LYS A 163 -22.03 -1.68 31.53
N TYR A 164 -21.74 -0.73 32.42
CA TYR A 164 -20.54 -0.77 33.24
C TYR A 164 -20.46 -2.09 34.01
N GLY A 165 -19.29 -2.73 33.97
CA GLY A 165 -19.05 -4.05 34.53
C GLY A 165 -19.36 -5.21 33.58
N GLU A 166 -19.97 -4.99 32.42
CA GLU A 166 -20.30 -6.05 31.47
C GLU A 166 -19.06 -6.53 30.72
N VAL A 167 -18.92 -7.86 30.57
CA VAL A 167 -17.80 -8.50 29.88
C VAL A 167 -18.33 -9.25 28.66
N TYR A 168 -17.84 -8.87 27.49
CA TYR A 168 -18.11 -9.51 26.21
C TYR A 168 -17.02 -10.53 25.87
N GLN A 169 -17.43 -11.72 25.43
CA GLN A 169 -16.53 -12.74 24.89
C GLN A 169 -16.52 -12.64 23.37
N ILE A 170 -15.35 -12.37 22.79
CA ILE A 170 -15.15 -12.16 21.35
C ILE A 170 -14.12 -13.18 20.86
N GLY A 171 -14.57 -14.38 20.51
CA GLY A 171 -13.68 -15.48 20.16
C GLY A 171 -12.72 -15.81 21.31
N PRO A 172 -11.39 -15.80 21.12
CA PRO A 172 -10.42 -16.01 22.20
C PRO A 172 -10.20 -14.75 23.08
N HIS A 173 -10.80 -13.61 22.74
CA HIS A 173 -10.59 -12.33 23.43
C HIS A 173 -11.75 -11.95 24.34
N ARG A 174 -11.47 -11.09 25.33
CA ARG A 174 -12.48 -10.52 26.24
C ARG A 174 -12.41 -9.00 26.18
N LEU A 175 -13.57 -8.36 26.16
CA LEU A 175 -13.74 -6.90 26.22
C LEU A 175 -14.66 -6.57 27.39
N MET A 176 -14.36 -5.52 28.16
CA MET A 176 -15.22 -5.07 29.24
C MET A 176 -15.51 -3.58 29.13
N CYS A 177 -16.76 -3.20 29.38
CA CYS A 177 -17.09 -1.81 29.69
C CYS A 177 -16.73 -1.56 31.16
N GLY A 178 -15.58 -0.93 31.42
CA GLY A 178 -15.06 -0.73 32.77
C GLY A 178 -13.95 0.31 32.81
N ASP A 179 -13.42 0.56 33.99
CA ASP A 179 -12.36 1.52 34.24
C ASP A 179 -11.00 0.82 34.37
N SER A 180 -10.09 1.11 33.45
CA SER A 180 -8.73 0.53 33.44
C SER A 180 -7.85 1.00 34.60
N THR A 181 -8.21 2.10 35.27
CA THR A 181 -7.53 2.58 36.49
C THR A 181 -8.01 1.84 37.74
N ASN A 182 -9.17 1.17 37.68
CA ASN A 182 -9.77 0.46 38.79
C ASN A 182 -9.30 -1.01 38.84
N ALA A 183 -8.57 -1.36 39.90
CA ALA A 183 -8.04 -2.70 40.09
C ALA A 183 -9.11 -3.81 40.14
N ASN A 184 -10.32 -3.52 40.64
CA ASN A 184 -11.40 -4.50 40.70
C ASN A 184 -11.97 -4.81 39.31
N ASP A 185 -12.07 -3.81 38.45
CA ASP A 185 -12.52 -3.96 37.07
C ASP A 185 -11.53 -4.76 36.25
N VAL A 186 -10.24 -4.43 36.36
CA VAL A 186 -9.17 -5.20 35.71
C VAL A 186 -9.21 -6.65 36.20
N LYS A 187 -9.36 -6.89 37.51
CA LYS A 187 -9.48 -8.25 38.06
C LYS A 187 -10.69 -9.00 37.50
N LYS A 188 -11.83 -8.33 37.34
CA LYS A 188 -13.04 -8.92 36.76
C LYS A 188 -12.84 -9.29 35.27
N LEU A 189 -12.24 -8.39 34.49
CA LEU A 189 -11.89 -8.62 33.09
C LEU A 189 -10.88 -9.77 32.94
N MET A 190 -9.88 -9.86 33.82
CA MET A 190 -8.83 -10.87 33.77
C MET A 190 -9.30 -12.25 34.29
N GLY A 191 -10.28 -12.27 35.20
CA GLY A 191 -10.74 -13.49 35.85
C GLY A 191 -9.64 -14.10 36.74
N GLU A 192 -9.31 -15.37 36.51
CA GLU A 192 -8.23 -16.07 37.23
C GLU A 192 -6.86 -15.97 36.54
N LYS A 193 -6.81 -15.36 35.34
CA LYS A 193 -5.57 -15.24 34.56
C LYS A 193 -4.82 -13.96 34.92
N LEU A 194 -3.51 -13.99 34.79
CA LEU A 194 -2.65 -12.82 34.89
C LEU A 194 -2.18 -12.41 33.48
N ALA A 195 -1.88 -11.13 33.30
CA ALA A 195 -1.33 -10.62 32.05
C ALA A 195 0.18 -10.83 32.04
N ASP A 196 0.71 -11.47 30.99
CA ASP A 196 2.16 -11.57 30.77
C ASP A 196 2.77 -10.26 30.27
N MET A 197 1.95 -9.45 29.58
CA MET A 197 2.35 -8.18 28.98
C MET A 197 1.17 -7.21 28.99
N VAL A 198 1.47 -5.92 29.15
CA VAL A 198 0.51 -4.83 29.12
C VAL A 198 0.93 -3.85 28.03
N PHE A 199 0.01 -3.55 27.11
CA PHE A 199 0.19 -2.52 26.10
C PHE A 199 -0.58 -1.27 26.54
N THR A 200 0.14 -0.20 26.80
CA THR A 200 -0.39 1.12 27.16
C THR A 200 0.37 2.16 26.36
N ASP A 201 -0.29 3.26 26.00
CA ASP A 201 0.32 4.34 25.21
C ASP A 201 0.43 5.66 26.00
N PRO A 202 1.28 5.73 27.05
CA PRO A 202 1.65 7.01 27.65
C PRO A 202 2.67 7.75 26.76
N PRO A 203 2.77 9.10 26.83
CA PRO A 203 2.14 9.99 27.80
C PRO A 203 0.68 10.35 27.46
N TYR A 204 -0.17 10.31 28.47
CA TYR A 204 -1.56 10.78 28.37
C TYR A 204 -1.64 12.30 28.53
N ASN A 205 -2.72 12.91 28.03
CA ASN A 205 -3.01 14.33 28.18
C ASN A 205 -1.96 15.24 27.53
N VAL A 206 -1.58 14.91 26.29
CA VAL A 206 -0.50 15.59 25.55
C VAL A 206 -0.98 16.38 24.33
N ALA A 207 -2.29 16.59 24.23
CA ALA A 207 -2.95 17.26 23.12
C ALA A 207 -2.49 16.68 21.77
N HIS A 208 -2.53 15.35 21.66
CA HIS A 208 -2.07 14.67 20.46
C HIS A 208 -2.88 15.14 19.24
N THR A 209 -2.17 15.56 18.20
CA THR A 209 -2.76 15.98 16.93
C THR A 209 -2.26 15.10 15.80
N SER A 210 -3.18 14.49 15.06
CA SER A 210 -2.84 13.79 13.83
C SER A 210 -2.62 14.79 12.69
N LYS A 211 -1.60 14.57 11.86
CA LYS A 211 -1.34 15.35 10.63
C LYS A 211 -2.05 14.77 9.41
N GLU A 212 -2.89 13.75 9.61
CA GLU A 212 -3.55 13.07 8.49
C GLU A 212 -4.67 13.94 7.92
N LYS A 213 -4.88 13.81 6.60
CA LYS A 213 -5.92 14.56 5.90
C LYS A 213 -7.28 14.23 6.52
N GLN A 214 -8.11 15.26 6.72
CA GLN A 214 -9.52 15.12 7.07
C GLN A 214 -10.16 14.01 6.22
N GLY A 215 -10.83 13.05 6.88
CA GLY A 215 -11.60 11.99 6.21
C GLY A 215 -11.20 10.55 6.52
N LYS A 216 -10.02 10.27 7.11
CA LYS A 216 -9.63 8.89 7.47
C LYS A 216 -10.18 8.38 8.80
N PHE A 217 -10.43 9.28 9.76
CA PHE A 217 -10.92 8.94 11.10
C PHE A 217 -11.87 10.03 11.60
N HIS A 218 -12.89 9.65 12.38
CA HIS A 218 -13.83 10.52 13.10
C HIS A 218 -13.14 11.32 14.22
N THR A 219 -12.22 12.18 13.84
CA THR A 219 -11.59 13.14 14.75
C THR A 219 -11.93 14.53 14.27
N GLU A 220 -12.51 15.36 15.13
CA GLU A 220 -12.60 16.78 14.84
C GLU A 220 -11.17 17.33 14.72
N LYS A 221 -10.73 17.58 13.48
CA LYS A 221 -9.43 18.18 13.16
C LYS A 221 -8.21 17.37 13.65
N GLY A 222 -8.32 16.05 13.80
CA GLY A 222 -7.19 15.23 14.25
C GLY A 222 -6.87 15.36 15.74
N ILE A 223 -7.77 15.96 16.53
CA ILE A 223 -7.60 16.19 17.97
C ILE A 223 -8.36 15.10 18.74
N ILE A 224 -7.74 14.58 19.80
CA ILE A 224 -8.40 13.67 20.75
C ILE A 224 -9.12 14.52 21.80
N LEU A 225 -10.44 14.35 21.94
CA LEU A 225 -11.23 15.08 22.94
C LEU A 225 -10.79 14.71 24.36
N GLY A 226 -10.55 15.71 25.20
CA GLY A 226 -10.15 15.52 26.60
C GLY A 226 -8.69 15.10 26.81
N ASP A 227 -7.85 15.20 25.78
CA ASP A 227 -6.40 14.94 25.85
C ASP A 227 -5.58 16.22 26.13
N ASP A 228 -6.21 17.32 26.53
CA ASP A 228 -5.58 18.61 26.84
C ASP A 228 -6.06 19.22 28.17
N GLN A 229 -6.53 18.38 29.10
CA GLN A 229 -7.04 18.80 30.40
C GLN A 229 -5.98 19.54 31.24
N SER A 230 -6.45 20.41 32.14
CA SER A 230 -5.59 21.03 33.13
C SER A 230 -4.94 19.97 34.02
N GLN A 231 -3.75 20.25 34.56
CA GLN A 231 -3.07 19.32 35.47
C GLN A 231 -3.91 18.97 36.71
N GLU A 232 -4.73 19.90 37.19
CA GLU A 232 -5.63 19.69 38.33
C GLU A 232 -6.80 18.78 37.97
N ASP A 233 -7.37 18.93 36.78
CA ASP A 233 -8.51 18.11 36.34
C ASP A 233 -8.05 16.71 35.90
N PHE A 234 -6.91 16.62 35.21
CA PHE A 234 -6.31 15.34 34.84
C PHE A 234 -5.96 14.47 36.06
N LYS A 235 -5.55 15.09 37.16
CA LYS A 235 -5.32 14.40 38.45
C LYS A 235 -6.59 13.96 39.17
N LYS A 236 -7.76 14.54 38.86
CA LYS A 236 -9.05 14.08 39.40
C LYS A 236 -9.61 12.94 38.55
N PHE A 237 -9.22 12.88 37.28
CA PHE A 237 -9.63 11.84 36.32
C PHE A 237 -8.89 10.51 36.54
N THR A 238 -7.64 10.57 37.01
CA THR A 238 -6.77 9.41 37.28
C THR A 238 -6.76 8.99 38.74
#